data_AF-A0A8T4MSG1-F1
#
_entry.id   AF-A0A8T4MSG1-F1
#
_cell.length_a   1.000
_cell.length_b   1.000
_cell.length_c   1.000
_cell.angle_alpha   90.00
_cell.angle_beta   90.00
_cell.angle_gamma   90.00
#
_symmetry.space_group_name_H-M   'P 1'
#
loop_
_entity.id
_entity.type
_entity.pdbx_description
1 polymer ?
#
loop_
_entity_poly.entity_id
_entity_poly.type
_entity_poly.pdbx_seq_one_letter_code
_entity_poly.pdbx_strand_id
1 'polypeptide(L)'
;MVLRGLYEDKDPNKIIISFDEKVKIAIKEYFGSVYTKERFATYPAKQKVKGLLEMPAGINIKTGKVHYWFYDWKNSFVVIECLEKLLEEYSGKEIYVIMDNWSAHKSYDIKVWNTLHPRMHLVYLPSGASFLNKIERVFSFLSRDVLQNSNFQTVREAMENISNYFDNGGSIMV
;
A
#
# COMPACT_ATOMS: atom_id res chain seq x y z
N MET A 1 -4.81 19.16 -14.57
CA MET A 1 -6.23 19.45 -14.25
C MET A 1 -6.99 18.22 -13.73
N VAL A 2 -6.72 17.00 -14.23
CA VAL A 2 -7.44 15.76 -13.87
C VAL A 2 -7.25 15.30 -12.41
N LEU A 3 -6.01 15.24 -11.90
CA LEU A 3 -5.71 14.71 -10.56
C LEU A 3 -6.37 15.49 -9.42
N ARG A 4 -6.33 16.82 -9.48
CA ARG A 4 -7.02 17.68 -8.50
C ARG A 4 -8.52 17.41 -8.50
N GLY A 5 -9.11 17.28 -9.68
CA GLY A 5 -10.52 16.94 -9.84
C GLY A 5 -10.88 15.63 -9.16
N LEU A 6 -10.04 14.60 -9.25
CA LEU A 6 -10.26 13.32 -8.56
C LEU A 6 -10.16 13.45 -7.05
N TYR A 7 -9.14 14.13 -6.51
CA TYR A 7 -9.01 14.28 -5.05
C TYR A 7 -10.15 15.11 -4.43
N GLU A 8 -10.78 15.99 -5.20
CA GLU A 8 -11.89 16.84 -4.75
C GLU A 8 -13.28 16.28 -5.16
N ASP A 9 -13.32 15.18 -5.92
CA ASP A 9 -14.56 14.60 -6.46
C ASP A 9 -15.43 14.03 -5.32
N LYS A 10 -16.72 14.40 -5.31
CA LYS A 10 -17.67 14.00 -4.27
C LYS A 10 -18.73 13.01 -4.75
N ASP A 11 -18.63 12.53 -5.99
CA ASP A 11 -19.61 11.60 -6.56
C ASP A 11 -19.54 10.24 -5.83
N PRO A 12 -20.61 9.79 -5.15
CA PRO A 12 -20.61 8.52 -4.42
C PRO A 12 -20.53 7.28 -5.33
N ASN A 13 -20.79 7.44 -6.63
CA ASN A 13 -20.66 6.38 -7.64
C ASN A 13 -19.24 6.24 -8.17
N LYS A 14 -18.36 7.19 -7.88
CA LYS A 14 -16.94 7.12 -8.19
C LYS A 14 -16.13 6.75 -6.98
N ILE A 15 -15.49 5.59 -7.04
CA ILE A 15 -14.52 5.13 -6.07
C ILE A 15 -13.15 5.62 -6.52
N ILE A 16 -12.40 6.23 -5.60
CA ILE A 16 -11.09 6.79 -5.92
C ILE A 16 -10.08 6.18 -4.94
N ILE A 17 -9.18 5.37 -5.49
CA ILE A 17 -8.19 4.62 -4.75
C ILE A 17 -6.82 5.22 -5.05
N SER A 18 -6.05 5.58 -4.04
CA SER A 18 -4.61 5.83 -4.18
C SER A 18 -3.90 4.51 -3.91
N PHE A 19 -3.15 3.99 -4.88
CA PHE A 19 -2.60 2.63 -4.86
C PHE A 19 -1.09 2.63 -5.07
N ASP A 20 -0.41 1.74 -4.36
CA ASP A 20 1.02 1.44 -4.51
C ASP A 20 1.36 0.13 -3.80
N GLU A 21 2.59 -0.37 -3.95
CA GLU A 21 3.09 -1.52 -3.19
C GLU A 21 4.19 -1.14 -2.22
N LYS A 22 4.02 -1.54 -0.96
CA LYS A 22 5.12 -1.55 0.00
C LYS A 22 5.92 -2.83 -0.22
N VAL A 23 7.04 -2.67 -0.91
CA VAL A 23 7.87 -3.81 -1.36
C VAL A 23 8.92 -4.25 -0.36
N LYS A 24 9.30 -5.53 -0.44
CA LYS A 24 10.44 -6.12 0.27
C LYS A 24 10.50 -5.79 1.76
N ILE A 25 9.36 -5.89 2.45
CA ILE A 25 9.31 -5.73 3.90
C ILE A 25 10.09 -6.90 4.51
N ALA A 26 11.32 -6.64 4.96
CA ALA A 26 12.18 -7.67 5.53
C ALA A 26 11.73 -8.01 6.95
N ILE A 27 11.47 -9.28 7.23
CA ILE A 27 11.12 -9.72 8.58
C ILE A 27 12.41 -9.92 9.36
N LYS A 28 12.72 -8.95 10.22
CA LYS A 28 13.89 -8.91 11.08
C LYS A 28 13.57 -8.01 12.28
N GLU A 29 14.54 -7.85 13.16
CA GLU A 29 14.38 -6.94 14.28
C GLU A 29 14.57 -5.50 13.81
N TYR A 30 13.50 -4.71 13.93
CA TYR A 30 13.52 -3.27 13.68
C TYR A 30 13.58 -2.55 15.01
N PHE A 31 14.65 -1.81 15.22
CA PHE A 31 14.78 -0.97 16.40
C PHE A 31 14.34 0.45 16.07
N GLY A 32 13.73 1.11 17.04
CA GLY A 32 13.44 2.53 17.02
C GLY A 32 14.25 3.28 18.07
N SER A 33 13.90 4.54 18.28
CA SER A 33 14.53 5.38 19.29
C SER A 33 13.77 5.26 20.61
N VAL A 34 14.48 4.95 21.70
CA VAL A 34 13.94 4.92 23.05
C VAL A 34 14.81 5.81 23.94
N TYR A 35 14.18 6.67 24.74
CA TYR A 35 14.90 7.45 25.75
C TYR A 35 15.25 6.53 26.93
N THR A 36 16.54 6.31 27.19
CA THR A 36 17.00 5.47 28.31
C THR A 36 18.13 6.17 29.08
N LYS A 37 18.16 5.95 30.41
CA LYS A 37 19.25 6.40 31.29
C LYS A 37 20.44 5.42 31.30
N GLU A 38 20.26 4.21 30.78
CA GLU A 38 21.28 3.16 30.71
C GLU A 38 21.85 2.99 29.30
N ARG A 39 22.94 2.21 29.20
CA ARG A 39 23.79 2.01 28.01
C ARG A 39 23.01 1.90 26.69
N PHE A 40 23.58 2.52 25.66
CA PHE A 40 23.18 2.37 24.25
C PHE A 40 23.09 0.89 23.89
N ALA A 41 21.90 0.44 23.50
CA ALA A 41 21.77 -0.87 22.91
C ALA A 41 22.61 -0.91 21.63
N THR A 42 23.55 -1.85 21.56
CA THR A 42 24.44 -2.03 20.41
C THR A 42 23.87 -3.13 19.55
N TYR A 43 23.66 -2.83 18.28
CA TYR A 43 22.92 -3.71 17.39
C TYR A 43 23.81 -4.21 16.24
N PRO A 44 23.71 -5.51 15.88
CA PRO A 44 24.46 -6.03 14.77
C PRO A 44 23.95 -5.40 13.45
N ALA A 45 24.86 -4.75 12.72
CA ALA A 45 24.56 -4.15 11.42
C ALA A 45 24.06 -5.19 10.38
N LYS A 46 24.48 -6.46 10.54
CA LYS A 46 24.00 -7.60 9.74
C LYS A 46 23.12 -8.48 10.60
N GLN A 47 21.88 -8.66 10.15
CA GLN A 47 20.92 -9.56 10.78
C GLN A 47 20.45 -10.61 9.76
N LYS A 48 20.08 -11.79 10.26
CA LYS A 48 19.39 -12.79 9.45
C LYS A 48 17.96 -12.31 9.18
N VAL A 49 17.61 -12.20 7.89
CA VAL A 49 16.24 -11.94 7.47
C VAL A 49 15.46 -13.25 7.55
N LYS A 50 14.36 -13.25 8.29
CA LYS A 50 13.48 -14.41 8.55
C LYS A 50 12.47 -14.64 7.41
N GLY A 51 12.24 -13.61 6.59
CA GLY A 51 11.38 -13.67 5.40
C GLY A 51 11.26 -12.30 4.74
N LEU A 52 10.63 -12.27 3.56
CA LEU A 52 10.29 -11.05 2.84
C LEU A 52 8.78 -11.06 2.59
N LEU A 53 8.18 -9.87 2.63
CA LEU A 53 6.76 -9.67 2.39
C LEU A 53 6.57 -8.55 1.37
N GLU A 54 5.78 -8.83 0.33
CA GLU A 54 5.31 -7.82 -0.60
C GLU A 54 3.86 -7.45 -0.22
N MET A 55 3.58 -6.15 -0.11
CA MET A 55 2.27 -5.68 0.34
C MET A 55 1.72 -4.59 -0.59
N PRO A 56 1.03 -4.97 -1.69
CA PRO A 56 0.16 -4.08 -2.44
C PRO A 56 -0.96 -3.53 -1.54
N ALA A 57 -1.25 -2.24 -1.68
CA ALA A 57 -2.33 -1.61 -0.93
C ALA A 57 -2.93 -0.42 -1.67
N GLY A 58 -4.21 -0.13 -1.37
CA GLY A 58 -4.91 1.03 -1.88
C GLY A 58 -5.76 1.70 -0.80
N ILE A 59 -5.72 3.02 -0.70
CA ILE A 59 -6.60 3.78 0.20
C ILE A 59 -7.72 4.42 -0.59
N ASN A 60 -8.96 4.18 -0.17
CA ASN A 60 -10.10 4.95 -0.62
C ASN A 60 -10.01 6.36 -0.04
N ILE A 61 -9.72 7.34 -0.89
CA ILE A 61 -9.42 8.71 -0.43
C ILE A 61 -10.63 9.42 0.16
N LYS A 62 -11.85 8.92 -0.10
CA LYS A 62 -13.10 9.52 0.40
C LYS A 62 -13.46 8.95 1.78
N THR A 63 -13.25 7.65 1.99
CA THR A 63 -13.66 6.96 3.23
C THR A 63 -12.51 6.70 4.19
N GLY A 64 -11.27 6.80 3.74
CA GLY A 64 -10.08 6.38 4.51
C GLY A 64 -9.90 4.86 4.59
N LYS A 65 -10.80 4.05 4.03
CA LYS A 65 -10.67 2.58 4.04
C LYS A 65 -9.39 2.18 3.30
N VAL A 66 -8.54 1.41 3.98
CA VAL A 66 -7.35 0.80 3.39
C VAL A 66 -7.69 -0.62 2.94
N HIS A 67 -7.39 -0.89 1.68
CA HIS A 67 -7.34 -2.21 1.09
C HIS A 67 -5.88 -2.65 1.07
N TYR A 68 -5.60 -3.86 1.52
CA TYR A 68 -4.25 -4.37 1.61
C TYR A 68 -4.25 -5.86 1.32
N TRP A 69 -3.17 -6.33 0.70
CA TRP A 69 -2.98 -7.73 0.36
C TRP A 69 -1.53 -8.13 0.61
N PHE A 70 -1.29 -9.42 0.78
CA PHE A 70 0.02 -9.97 1.04
C PHE A 70 0.39 -10.98 -0.03
N TYR A 71 1.60 -10.85 -0.55
CA TYR A 71 2.14 -11.73 -1.59
C TYR A 71 3.60 -12.07 -1.31
N ASP A 72 4.01 -13.24 -1.79
CA ASP A 72 5.41 -13.71 -1.70
C ASP A 72 6.27 -13.18 -2.86
N TRP A 73 5.65 -12.59 -3.90
CA TRP A 73 6.33 -12.07 -5.08
C TRP A 73 5.70 -10.78 -5.60
N LYS A 74 6.46 -10.06 -6.43
CA LYS A 74 6.02 -8.84 -7.11
C LYS A 74 6.07 -9.02 -8.63
N ASN A 75 4.92 -8.92 -9.30
CA ASN A 75 4.81 -8.87 -10.75
C ASN A 75 3.53 -8.12 -11.17
N SER A 76 3.32 -7.93 -12.48
CA SER A 76 2.12 -7.27 -13.03
C SER A 76 0.82 -8.03 -12.75
N PHE A 77 0.86 -9.36 -12.64
CA PHE A 77 -0.32 -10.17 -12.33
C PHE A 77 -0.86 -9.91 -10.93
N VAL A 78 0.02 -9.72 -9.95
CA VAL A 78 -0.38 -9.33 -8.58
C VAL A 78 -1.16 -8.01 -8.59
N VAL A 79 -0.71 -7.04 -9.40
CA VAL A 79 -1.42 -5.76 -9.55
C VAL A 79 -2.80 -6.00 -10.17
N ILE A 80 -2.88 -6.79 -11.23
CA ILE A 80 -4.15 -7.14 -11.88
C ILE A 80 -5.11 -7.80 -10.89
N GLU A 81 -4.67 -8.79 -10.11
CA GLU A 81 -5.49 -9.44 -9.09
C GLU A 81 -6.01 -8.44 -8.05
N CYS A 82 -5.19 -7.49 -7.61
CA CYS A 82 -5.62 -6.44 -6.69
C CYS A 82 -6.70 -5.55 -7.31
N LEU A 83 -6.54 -5.19 -8.59
CA LEU A 83 -7.53 -4.39 -9.33
C LEU A 83 -8.85 -5.16 -9.55
N GLU A 84 -8.78 -6.46 -9.79
CA GLU A 84 -9.96 -7.34 -9.90
C GLU A 84 -10.71 -7.42 -8.56
N LYS A 85 -10.01 -7.58 -7.44
CA LYS A 85 -10.62 -7.54 -6.10
C LYS A 85 -11.34 -6.22 -5.83
N LEU A 86 -10.77 -5.09 -6.28
CA LEU A 86 -11.45 -3.79 -6.20
C LEU A 86 -12.71 -3.73 -7.07
N LEU A 87 -12.69 -4.31 -8.28
CA LEU A 87 -13.84 -4.38 -9.17
C LEU A 87 -14.99 -5.23 -8.61
N GLU A 88 -14.65 -6.30 -7.89
CA GLU A 88 -15.59 -7.16 -7.17
C GLU A 88 -16.21 -6.43 -5.97
N GLU A 89 -15.38 -5.82 -5.12
CA GLU A 89 -15.88 -5.11 -3.93
C GLU A 89 -16.78 -3.94 -4.32
N TYR A 90 -16.38 -3.17 -5.33
CA TYR A 90 -17.12 -1.99 -5.80
C TYR A 90 -17.92 -2.30 -7.06
N SER A 91 -18.72 -3.37 -7.00
CA SER A 91 -19.60 -3.76 -8.10
C SER A 91 -20.56 -2.63 -8.50
N GLY A 92 -20.70 -2.41 -9.81
CA GLY A 92 -21.57 -1.37 -10.39
C GLY A 92 -21.05 0.06 -10.26
N LYS A 93 -19.84 0.29 -9.72
CA LYS A 93 -19.24 1.61 -9.59
C LYS A 93 -18.08 1.83 -10.57
N GLU A 94 -17.82 3.10 -10.85
CA GLU A 94 -16.61 3.55 -11.57
C GLU A 94 -15.45 3.64 -10.58
N ILE A 95 -14.31 3.04 -10.91
CA ILE A 95 -13.14 2.95 -10.04
C ILE A 95 -11.98 3.69 -10.69
N TYR A 96 -11.50 4.73 -10.03
CA TYR A 96 -10.32 5.49 -10.44
C TYR A 96 -9.16 5.10 -9.52
N VAL A 97 -8.11 4.52 -10.09
CA VAL A 97 -6.93 4.10 -9.34
C VAL A 97 -5.78 5.03 -9.69
N ILE A 98 -5.35 5.82 -8.72
CA ILE A 98 -4.22 6.71 -8.80
C ILE A 98 -2.96 5.92 -8.45
N MET A 99 -2.01 5.85 -9.39
CA MET A 99 -0.75 5.11 -9.24
C MET A 99 0.44 6.01 -9.57
N ASP A 100 1.63 5.66 -9.09
CA ASP A 100 2.86 6.33 -9.53
C ASP A 100 3.14 6.05 -11.03
N ASN A 101 4.04 6.82 -11.64
CA ASN A 101 4.38 6.67 -13.05
C ASN A 101 5.55 5.72 -13.28
N TRP A 102 5.59 4.61 -12.55
CA TRP A 102 6.61 3.60 -12.75
C TRP A 102 6.23 2.61 -13.86
N SER A 103 7.24 2.09 -14.56
CA SER A 103 7.05 1.22 -15.72
C SER A 103 6.35 -0.09 -15.39
N ALA A 104 6.48 -0.58 -14.15
CA ALA A 104 5.84 -1.80 -13.68
C ALA A 104 4.30 -1.72 -13.74
N HIS A 105 3.71 -0.56 -13.45
CA HIS A 105 2.26 -0.34 -13.54
C HIS A 105 1.75 -0.09 -14.96
N LYS A 106 2.66 -0.06 -15.94
CA LYS A 106 2.36 0.18 -17.36
C LYS A 106 2.76 -1.01 -18.23
N SER A 107 2.83 -2.20 -17.62
CA SER A 107 3.10 -3.44 -18.34
C SER A 107 2.08 -3.65 -19.46
N TYR A 108 2.48 -4.45 -20.47
CA TYR A 108 1.60 -4.81 -21.57
C TYR A 108 0.32 -5.48 -21.05
N ASP A 109 0.45 -6.40 -20.09
CA ASP A 109 -0.66 -7.14 -19.50
C ASP A 109 -1.67 -6.21 -18.81
N ILE A 110 -1.21 -5.24 -18.02
CA ILE A 110 -2.09 -4.26 -17.34
C ILE A 110 -2.85 -3.43 -18.37
N LYS A 111 -2.18 -3.00 -19.46
CA LYS A 111 -2.83 -2.23 -20.53
C LYS A 111 -3.91 -3.04 -21.22
N VAL A 112 -3.61 -4.28 -21.63
CA VAL A 112 -4.58 -5.18 -22.27
C VAL A 112 -5.75 -5.44 -21.34
N TRP A 113 -5.47 -5.82 -20.09
CA TRP A 113 -6.49 -6.06 -19.08
C TRP A 113 -7.39 -4.83 -18.88
N ASN A 114 -6.83 -3.62 -18.82
CA ASN A 114 -7.62 -2.40 -18.62
C ASN A 114 -8.56 -2.10 -19.78
N THR A 115 -8.24 -2.50 -21.02
CA THR A 115 -9.17 -2.33 -22.17
C THR A 115 -10.43 -3.19 -22.05
N LEU A 116 -10.37 -4.28 -21.29
CA LEU A 116 -11.50 -5.19 -21.06
C LEU A 116 -12.36 -4.79 -19.86
N HIS A 117 -11.91 -3.80 -19.07
CA HIS A 117 -12.54 -3.38 -17.81
C HIS A 117 -12.92 -1.90 -17.86
N PRO A 118 -14.02 -1.52 -18.55
CA PRO A 118 -14.36 -0.12 -18.80
C PRO A 118 -14.67 0.70 -17.54
N ARG A 119 -14.99 0.04 -16.42
CA ARG A 119 -15.19 0.68 -15.10
C ARG A 119 -13.88 1.02 -14.39
N MET A 120 -12.75 0.54 -14.88
CA MET A 120 -11.42 0.75 -14.29
C MET A 120 -10.68 1.87 -15.02
N HIS A 121 -10.39 2.94 -14.30
CA HIS A 121 -9.70 4.13 -14.79
C HIS A 121 -8.36 4.25 -14.09
N LEU A 122 -7.29 3.78 -14.74
CA LEU A 122 -5.93 3.95 -14.22
C LEU A 122 -5.42 5.37 -14.50
N VAL A 123 -5.06 6.09 -13.44
CA VAL A 123 -4.61 7.49 -13.49
C VAL A 123 -3.20 7.57 -12.93
N TYR A 124 -2.23 7.84 -13.79
CA TYR A 124 -0.83 7.91 -13.39
C TYR A 124 -0.45 9.32 -12.96
N LEU A 125 0.26 9.43 -11.83
CA LEU A 125 0.86 10.68 -11.35
C LEU A 125 1.92 11.19 -12.35
N PRO A 126 2.26 12.49 -12.36
CA PRO A 126 3.44 12.96 -13.07
C PRO A 126 4.71 12.27 -12.54
N SER A 127 5.73 12.11 -13.39
CA SER A 127 7.02 11.57 -12.96
C SER A 127 7.60 12.37 -11.79
N GLY A 128 8.05 11.67 -10.74
CA GLY A 128 8.61 12.30 -9.53
C GLY A 128 7.58 12.89 -8.57
N ALA A 129 6.28 12.69 -8.80
CA ALA A 129 5.21 13.21 -7.93
C ALA A 129 4.64 12.18 -6.94
N SER A 130 5.44 11.20 -6.49
CA SER A 130 4.99 10.16 -5.54
C SER A 130 4.46 10.74 -4.21
N PHE A 131 4.91 11.93 -3.82
CA PHE A 131 4.40 12.65 -2.65
C PHE A 131 2.91 13.01 -2.74
N LEU A 132 2.31 12.97 -3.93
CA LEU A 132 0.86 13.12 -4.12
C LEU A 132 0.10 11.81 -3.91
N ASN A 133 0.78 10.65 -3.93
CA ASN A 133 0.15 9.35 -3.71
C ASN A 133 -0.22 9.20 -2.23
N LYS A 134 -1.52 9.26 -1.91
CA LYS A 134 -2.01 9.25 -0.51
C LYS A 134 -1.65 7.97 0.25
N ILE A 135 -1.46 6.85 -0.45
CA ILE A 135 -1.06 5.57 0.16
C ILE A 135 0.34 5.63 0.77
N GLU A 136 1.24 6.48 0.27
CA GLU A 136 2.59 6.65 0.84
C GLU A 136 2.55 7.12 2.30
N ARG A 137 1.54 7.93 2.64
CA ARG A 137 1.31 8.35 4.03
C ARG A 137 0.84 7.17 4.89
N VAL A 138 -0.01 6.30 4.36
CA VAL A 138 -0.44 5.06 5.03
C VAL A 138 0.77 4.15 5.29
N PHE A 139 1.65 3.99 4.30
CA PHE A 139 2.88 3.22 4.48
C PHE A 139 3.86 3.83 5.48
N SER A 140 3.88 5.16 5.59
CA SER A 140 4.66 5.87 6.59
C SER A 140 4.13 5.60 8.00
N PHE A 141 2.80 5.61 8.20
CA PHE A 141 2.19 5.25 9.49
C PHE A 141 2.40 3.78 9.83
N LEU A 142 2.14 2.87 8.89
CA LEU A 142 2.42 1.44 9.08
C LEU A 142 3.87 1.19 9.50
N SER A 143 4.82 1.86 8.83
CA SER A 143 6.23 1.75 9.16
C SER A 143 6.55 2.22 10.58
N ARG A 144 5.91 3.29 11.06
CA ARG A 144 6.17 3.86 12.39
C ARG A 144 5.48 3.10 13.50
N ASP A 145 4.22 2.72 13.28
CA ASP A 145 3.33 2.23 14.33
C ASP A 145 3.44 0.70 14.49
N VAL A 146 3.78 -0.02 13.42
CA VAL A 146 3.83 -1.49 13.40
C VAL A 146 5.22 -2.03 13.15
N LEU A 147 5.93 -1.51 12.14
CA LEU A 147 7.21 -2.10 11.73
C LEU A 147 8.38 -1.61 12.59
N GLN A 148 8.45 -0.34 12.95
CA GLN A 148 9.49 0.17 13.85
C GLN A 148 9.31 -0.39 15.26
N ASN A 149 10.42 -0.65 15.96
CA ASN A 149 10.43 -1.33 17.28
C ASN A 149 9.82 -2.75 17.28
N SER A 150 9.71 -3.42 16.14
CA SER A 150 9.17 -4.79 16.05
C SER A 150 10.26 -5.86 16.02
N ASN A 151 9.92 -7.06 16.51
CA ASN A 151 10.75 -8.27 16.38
C ASN A 151 9.87 -9.46 16.01
N PHE A 152 9.21 -9.39 14.85
CA PHE A 152 8.42 -10.51 14.36
C PHE A 152 9.32 -11.73 14.12
N GLN A 153 8.89 -12.89 14.60
CA GLN A 153 9.58 -14.17 14.43
C GLN A 153 9.26 -14.84 13.10
N THR A 154 8.09 -14.56 12.52
CA THR A 154 7.65 -15.13 11.25
C THR A 154 6.99 -14.10 10.34
N VAL A 155 6.90 -14.41 9.04
CA VAL A 155 6.13 -13.60 8.07
C VAL A 155 4.66 -13.56 8.46
N ARG A 156 4.10 -14.69 8.90
CA ARG A 156 2.71 -14.79 9.35
C ARG A 156 2.41 -13.85 10.52
N GLU A 157 3.29 -13.81 11.52
CA GLU A 157 3.13 -12.91 12.66
C GLU A 157 3.14 -11.44 12.23
N ALA A 158 4.02 -11.08 11.28
CA ALA A 158 4.03 -9.73 10.71
C ALA A 158 2.73 -9.43 9.97
N MET A 159 2.23 -10.35 9.15
CA MET A 159 0.95 -10.20 8.44
C MET A 159 -0.22 -9.99 9.43
N GLU A 160 -0.32 -10.81 10.47
CA GLU A 160 -1.37 -10.71 11.49
C GLU A 160 -1.35 -9.35 12.21
N ASN A 161 -0.16 -8.84 12.57
CA ASN A 161 -0.02 -7.53 13.20
C ASN A 161 -0.37 -6.37 12.25
N ILE A 162 0.04 -6.46 10.99
CA ILE A 162 -0.30 -5.47 9.96
C ILE A 162 -1.82 -5.47 9.70
N SER A 163 -2.44 -6.64 9.58
CA SER A 163 -3.90 -6.78 9.44
C SER A 163 -4.62 -6.14 10.62
N ASN A 164 -4.24 -6.50 11.85
CA ASN A 164 -4.83 -5.94 13.06
C ASN A 164 -4.73 -4.42 13.11
N TYR A 165 -3.62 -3.84 12.65
CA TYR A 165 -3.44 -2.39 12.60
C TYR A 165 -4.44 -1.72 11.65
N PHE A 166 -4.63 -2.26 10.44
CA PHE A 166 -5.57 -1.69 9.48
C PHE A 166 -7.04 -1.93 9.85
N ASP A 167 -7.37 -3.12 10.35
CA ASP A 167 -8.75 -3.50 10.68
C ASP A 167 -9.29 -2.75 11.91
N ASN A 168 -8.41 -2.37 12.84
CA ASN A 168 -8.79 -1.60 14.04
C ASN A 168 -8.65 -0.08 13.88
N GLY A 169 -8.54 0.41 12.65
CA GLY A 169 -8.49 1.85 12.37
C GLY A 169 -7.23 2.52 12.92
N GLY A 170 -6.07 1.85 12.86
CA GLY A 170 -4.76 2.44 13.16
C GLY A 170 -4.61 3.80 12.48
N SER A 171 -3.79 4.70 13.06
CA SER A 171 -3.64 6.15 12.89
C SER A 171 -3.81 6.77 11.47
N ILE A 172 -4.87 6.46 10.74
CA ILE A 172 -5.17 6.92 9.38
C ILE A 172 -6.19 8.04 9.53
N MET A 173 -5.73 9.20 9.99
CA MET A 173 -6.51 10.42 9.84
C MET A 173 -6.45 10.85 8.37
N VAL A 174 -7.56 10.66 7.66
CA VAL A 174 -7.80 11.15 6.29
C VAL A 174 -7.81 12.67 6.25
#